data_AF-A0A8B8FTU7-F1
#
_entry.id   AF-A0A8B8FTU7-F1
#
_cell.length_a   1.000
_cell.length_b   1.000
_cell.length_c   1.000
_cell.angle_alpha   90.00
_cell.angle_beta   90.00
_cell.angle_gamma   90.00
#
_symmetry.space_group_name_H-M   'P 1'
#
loop_
_entity.id
_entity.type
_entity.pdbx_description
1 polymer ?
#
loop_
_entity_poly.entity_id
_entity_poly.type
_entity_poly.pdbx_seq_one_letter_code
_entity_poly.pdbx_strand_id
1 'polypeptide(L)'
;MTLFSDNDLLMIALILDKDEEEDVVKKKRLWVHQALKKRSTEGEFYTLYKDLMDDGTKFFEHFRMSENSFNIKKQDTYWRKAIAPRERLAVCLRYLATGDSLKTISFSYRMGAWYSLQDRSRNLSNNF
;
A
#
# COMPACT_ATOMS: atom_id res chain seq x y z
N MET A 1 53.54 -3.60 18.29
CA MET A 1 52.21 -3.94 17.73
C MET A 1 52.01 -3.04 16.53
N THR A 2 52.33 -3.52 15.32
CA THR A 2 52.04 -2.78 14.09
C THR A 2 50.53 -2.78 13.91
N LEU A 3 49.89 -1.70 14.34
CA LEU A 3 48.47 -1.48 14.11
C LEU A 3 48.31 -1.27 12.60
N PHE A 4 47.80 -2.31 11.94
CA PHE A 4 47.47 -2.38 10.51
C PHE A 4 48.66 -2.50 9.56
N SER A 5 48.61 -3.51 8.69
CA SER A 5 49.53 -3.69 7.57
C SER A 5 49.24 -2.64 6.48
N ASP A 6 50.22 -2.28 5.66
CA ASP A 6 50.01 -1.36 4.52
C ASP A 6 48.87 -1.84 3.59
N ASN A 7 48.65 -3.16 3.50
CA ASN A 7 47.53 -3.75 2.77
C ASN A 7 46.17 -3.46 3.42
N ASP A 8 46.10 -3.42 4.75
CA ASP A 8 44.88 -3.08 5.48
C ASP A 8 44.53 -1.60 5.26
N LEU A 9 45.54 -0.73 5.25
CA LEU A 9 45.37 0.68 4.95
C LEU A 9 44.86 0.89 3.51
N LEU A 10 45.41 0.14 2.55
CA LEU A 10 45.00 0.17 1.16
C LEU A 10 43.57 -0.36 0.97
N MET A 11 43.18 -1.37 1.74
CA MET A 11 41.81 -1.89 1.78
C MET A 11 40.83 -0.83 2.31
N ILE A 12 41.19 -0.14 3.39
CA ILE A 12 40.37 0.93 3.99
C ILE A 12 40.22 2.10 3.00
N ALA A 13 41.30 2.52 2.35
CA ALA A 13 41.26 3.59 1.35
C ALA A 13 40.34 3.23 0.16
N LEU A 14 40.43 2.00 -0.35
CA LEU A 14 39.56 1.53 -1.45
C LEU A 14 38.08 1.40 -1.04
N ILE A 15 37.79 1.13 0.23
CA ILE A 15 36.42 1.11 0.75
C ILE A 15 35.88 2.53 0.86
N LEU A 16 36.68 3.47 1.39
CA LEU A 16 36.30 4.87 1.53
C LEU A 16 36.06 5.54 0.17
N ASP A 17 36.90 5.26 -0.85
CA ASP A 17 36.68 5.76 -2.22
C ASP A 17 35.38 5.21 -2.83
N LYS A 18 35.01 3.97 -2.53
CA LYS A 18 33.73 3.37 -2.99
C LYS A 18 32.51 3.91 -2.25
N ASP A 19 32.67 4.27 -0.97
CA ASP A 19 31.62 4.90 -0.16
C ASP A 19 31.44 6.38 -0.57
N GLU A 20 32.50 7.08 -1.01
CA GLU A 20 32.40 8.42 -1.62
C GLU A 20 31.83 8.38 -3.06
N GLU A 21 32.07 7.28 -3.79
CA GLU A 21 31.42 6.95 -5.08
C GLU A 21 30.05 6.27 -4.94
N GLU A 22 29.43 6.26 -3.75
CA GLU A 22 27.97 6.15 -3.71
C GLU A 22 27.40 7.45 -4.27
N ASP A 23 27.32 7.50 -5.60
CA ASP A 23 26.51 8.43 -6.37
C ASP A 23 25.27 8.74 -5.54
N VAL A 24 25.10 10.00 -5.13
CA VAL A 24 23.85 10.46 -4.53
C VAL A 24 22.81 10.35 -5.64
N VAL A 25 22.31 9.14 -5.89
CA VAL A 25 21.28 8.84 -6.84
C VAL A 25 20.07 9.56 -6.30
N LYS A 26 19.83 10.77 -6.82
CA LYS A 26 18.66 11.57 -6.51
C LYS A 26 17.46 10.66 -6.76
N LYS A 27 16.87 10.13 -5.68
CA LYS A 27 15.71 9.25 -5.76
C LYS A 27 14.64 10.00 -6.53
N LYS A 28 14.44 9.62 -7.79
CA LYS A 28 13.39 10.20 -8.64
C LYS A 28 12.08 10.06 -7.86
N ARG A 29 11.34 11.16 -7.69
CA ARG A 29 10.02 11.12 -7.03
C ARG A 29 9.13 10.21 -7.87
N LEU A 30 8.96 8.97 -7.42
CA LEU A 30 8.08 8.02 -8.07
C LEU A 30 6.64 8.51 -7.86
N TRP A 31 5.93 8.78 -8.96
CA TRP A 31 4.51 9.16 -8.93
C TRP A 31 3.64 8.07 -8.29
N VAL A 32 4.08 6.81 -8.40
CA VAL A 32 3.46 5.64 -7.75
C VAL A 32 4.56 4.73 -7.24
N HIS A 33 4.53 4.40 -5.95
CA HIS A 33 5.47 3.47 -5.33
C HIS A 33 5.35 2.07 -5.96
N GLN A 34 6.46 1.35 -6.15
CA GLN A 34 6.47 0.05 -6.83
C GLN A 34 5.53 -0.98 -6.15
N ALA A 35 5.45 -0.95 -4.82
CA ALA A 35 4.53 -1.83 -4.06
C ALA A 35 3.05 -1.63 -4.46
N LEU A 36 2.64 -0.41 -4.82
CA LEU A 36 1.28 -0.08 -5.22
C LEU A 36 0.96 -0.52 -6.66
N LYS A 37 1.98 -0.71 -7.51
CA LYS A 37 1.79 -1.24 -8.86
C LYS A 37 1.35 -2.70 -8.84
N LYS A 38 1.74 -3.45 -7.80
CA LYS A 38 1.40 -4.86 -7.59
C LYS A 38 0.00 -5.07 -6.98
N ARG A 39 -0.93 -4.11 -7.12
CA ARG A 39 -2.28 -4.21 -6.56
C ARG A 39 -3.05 -5.42 -7.09
N SER A 40 -3.03 -5.66 -8.40
CA SER A 40 -3.83 -6.76 -8.99
C SER A 40 -3.29 -8.15 -8.66
N THR A 41 -2.05 -8.25 -8.17
CA THR A 41 -1.38 -9.53 -7.89
C THR A 41 -1.24 -9.79 -6.39
N GLU A 42 -0.88 -8.77 -5.61
CA GLU A 42 -0.53 -8.89 -4.19
C GLU A 42 -1.46 -8.05 -3.28
N GLY A 43 -2.50 -7.42 -3.83
CA GLY A 43 -3.46 -6.66 -3.02
C GLY A 43 -4.44 -7.59 -2.31
N GLU A 44 -4.79 -7.25 -1.07
CA GLU A 44 -5.71 -8.04 -0.22
C GLU A 44 -7.02 -8.40 -0.94
N PHE A 45 -7.58 -7.49 -1.74
CA PHE A 45 -8.77 -7.77 -2.54
C PHE A 45 -8.57 -8.87 -3.61
N TYR A 46 -7.38 -9.04 -4.16
CA TYR A 46 -7.14 -10.04 -5.20
C TYR A 46 -6.66 -11.38 -4.63
N THR A 47 -6.00 -11.35 -3.47
CA THR A 47 -5.47 -12.53 -2.79
C THR A 47 -6.48 -13.13 -1.82
N LEU A 48 -7.04 -12.34 -0.91
CA LEU A 48 -7.86 -12.83 0.21
C LEU A 48 -9.36 -12.92 -0.13
N TYR A 49 -9.87 -12.01 -0.98
CA TYR A 49 -11.30 -11.97 -1.32
C TYR A 49 -11.81 -13.29 -1.92
N LYS A 50 -11.00 -13.94 -2.76
CA LYS A 50 -11.40 -15.21 -3.40
C LYS A 50 -11.58 -16.32 -2.37
N ASP A 51 -10.65 -16.42 -1.42
CA ASP A 51 -10.68 -17.40 -0.34
C ASP A 51 -11.85 -17.12 0.62
N LEU A 52 -12.17 -15.85 0.86
CA LEU A 52 -13.33 -15.46 1.67
C LEU A 52 -14.65 -15.78 0.99
N MET A 53 -14.74 -15.67 -0.34
CA MET A 53 -15.96 -16.00 -1.08
C MET A 53 -16.31 -17.49 -1.02
N ASP A 54 -15.31 -18.36 -0.88
CA ASP A 54 -15.51 -19.81 -0.74
C ASP A 54 -16.06 -20.16 0.66
N ASP A 55 -15.78 -19.32 1.66
CA ASP A 55 -16.10 -19.55 3.07
C ASP A 55 -16.99 -18.42 3.63
N GLY A 56 -18.30 -18.51 3.35
CA GLY A 56 -19.28 -17.46 3.66
C GLY A 56 -19.35 -17.03 5.13
N THR A 57 -18.90 -17.87 6.07
CA THR A 57 -18.78 -17.52 7.49
C THR A 57 -17.66 -16.49 7.72
N LYS A 58 -16.47 -16.75 7.16
CA LYS A 58 -15.33 -15.83 7.22
C LYS A 58 -15.58 -14.57 6.41
N PHE A 59 -16.32 -14.68 5.31
CA PHE A 59 -16.78 -13.50 4.56
C PHE A 59 -17.56 -12.54 5.45
N PHE A 60 -18.53 -13.08 6.20
CA PHE A 60 -19.33 -12.27 7.11
C PHE A 60 -18.50 -11.72 8.27
N GLU A 61 -17.57 -12.48 8.83
CA GLU A 61 -16.66 -11.97 9.86
C GLU A 61 -15.79 -10.80 9.34
N HIS A 62 -15.28 -10.93 8.11
CA HIS A 62 -14.38 -9.96 7.51
C HIS A 62 -15.09 -8.66 7.05
N PHE A 63 -16.28 -8.76 6.45
CA PHE A 63 -17.00 -7.61 5.89
C PHE A 63 -18.24 -7.18 6.70
N ARG A 64 -18.65 -7.97 7.71
CA ARG A 64 -19.90 -7.80 8.47
C ARG A 64 -21.15 -7.70 7.59
N MET A 65 -21.12 -8.31 6.43
CA MET A 65 -22.20 -8.28 5.44
C MET A 65 -22.24 -9.60 4.67
N SER A 66 -23.43 -10.06 4.28
CA SER A 66 -23.60 -11.27 3.47
C SER A 66 -23.20 -11.05 2.01
N GLU A 67 -22.76 -12.12 1.34
CA GLU A 67 -22.36 -12.11 -0.06
C GLU A 67 -23.45 -11.56 -0.98
N ASN A 68 -24.70 -11.93 -0.74
CA ASN A 68 -25.85 -11.52 -1.55
C ASN A 68 -26.00 -9.99 -1.61
N SER A 69 -25.69 -9.29 -0.53
CA SER A 69 -25.75 -7.82 -0.44
C SER A 69 -24.49 -7.14 -1.01
N PHE A 70 -23.43 -7.90 -1.30
CA PHE A 70 -22.14 -7.39 -1.77
C PHE A 70 -22.10 -7.15 -3.30
N ASN A 71 -23.14 -7.55 -4.03
CA ASN A 71 -23.10 -7.58 -5.48
C ASN A 71 -23.52 -6.24 -6.13
N ILE A 72 -22.60 -5.26 -6.15
CA ILE A 72 -22.81 -3.98 -6.85
C ILE A 72 -22.18 -4.05 -8.25
N LYS A 73 -23.01 -4.12 -9.30
CA LYS A 73 -22.57 -4.00 -10.70
C LYS A 73 -22.60 -2.52 -11.11
N LYS A 74 -21.45 -1.93 -11.39
CA LYS A 74 -21.35 -0.65 -12.13
C LYS A 74 -20.68 -0.93 -13.46
N GLN A 75 -21.11 -0.25 -14.52
CA GLN A 75 -20.47 -0.37 -15.82
C GLN A 75 -19.04 0.18 -15.80
N ASP A 76 -18.12 -0.57 -16.38
CA ASP A 76 -16.74 -0.14 -16.58
C ASP A 76 -16.66 0.88 -17.70
N THR A 77 -15.98 2.00 -17.45
CA THR A 77 -15.70 3.03 -18.46
C THR A 77 -14.31 2.84 -19.05
N TYR A 78 -14.15 3.21 -20.33
CA TYR A 78 -12.95 3.05 -21.19
C TYR A 78 -11.74 3.92 -20.80
N TRP A 79 -11.53 4.21 -19.52
CA TRP A 79 -10.39 4.96 -19.00
C TRP A 79 -9.51 4.06 -18.14
N ARG A 80 -8.34 4.55 -17.66
CA ARG A 80 -7.40 3.82 -16.78
C ARG A 80 -8.16 2.88 -15.83
N LYS A 81 -7.73 1.61 -15.68
CA LYS A 81 -8.36 0.60 -14.79
C LYS A 81 -8.82 1.25 -13.49
N ALA A 82 -10.09 1.61 -13.45
CA ALA A 82 -10.68 2.22 -12.27
C ALA A 82 -10.75 1.13 -11.20
N ILE A 83 -10.64 1.54 -9.94
CA ILE A 83 -10.88 0.60 -8.84
C ILE A 83 -12.33 0.14 -8.98
N ALA A 84 -12.53 -1.17 -9.16
CA ALA A 84 -13.84 -1.73 -9.41
C ALA A 84 -14.79 -1.33 -8.28
N PRO A 85 -16.08 -1.08 -8.56
CA PRO A 85 -17.07 -0.75 -7.53
C PRO A 85 -17.08 -1.75 -6.37
N ARG A 86 -16.90 -3.02 -6.71
CA ARG A 86 -16.77 -4.14 -5.77
C ARG A 86 -15.53 -4.01 -4.87
N GLU A 87 -14.38 -3.63 -5.43
CA GLU A 87 -13.14 -3.41 -4.69
C GLU A 87 -13.26 -2.17 -3.78
N ARG A 88 -13.93 -1.11 -4.23
CA ARG A 88 -14.25 0.06 -3.39
C ARG A 88 -15.16 -0.31 -2.22
N LEU A 89 -16.19 -1.11 -2.48
CA LEU A 89 -17.09 -1.60 -1.45
C LEU A 89 -16.34 -2.43 -0.40
N ALA A 90 -15.46 -3.34 -0.84
CA ALA A 90 -14.62 -4.15 0.04
C ALA A 90 -13.81 -3.27 1.02
N VAL A 91 -13.14 -2.23 0.50
CA VAL A 91 -12.35 -1.30 1.31
C VAL A 91 -13.23 -0.53 2.30
N CYS A 92 -14.40 -0.04 1.85
CA CYS A 92 -15.33 0.67 2.72
C CYS A 92 -15.86 -0.22 3.85
N LEU A 93 -16.26 -1.44 3.53
CA LEU A 93 -16.75 -2.40 4.52
C LEU A 93 -15.65 -2.83 5.48
N ARG A 94 -14.41 -3.04 4.99
CA ARG A 94 -13.26 -3.32 5.86
C ARG A 94 -13.04 -2.20 6.87
N TYR A 95 -13.11 -0.95 6.43
CA TYR A 95 -13.00 0.21 7.32
C TYR A 95 -14.12 0.25 8.37
N LEU A 96 -15.37 0.02 7.95
CA LEU A 96 -16.52 0.02 8.86
C LEU A 96 -16.53 -1.18 9.82
N ALA A 97 -16.07 -2.34 9.37
CA ALA A 97 -16.06 -3.58 10.14
C ALA A 97 -14.94 -3.59 11.20
N THR A 98 -13.73 -3.20 10.82
CA THR A 98 -12.55 -3.27 11.71
C THR A 98 -12.31 -1.98 12.48
N GLY A 99 -12.72 -0.82 11.95
CA GLY A 99 -12.40 0.49 12.53
C GLY A 99 -10.92 0.89 12.41
N ASP A 100 -10.16 0.15 11.60
CA ASP A 100 -8.74 0.41 11.36
C ASP A 100 -8.53 1.77 10.68
N SER A 101 -7.32 2.31 10.84
CA SER A 101 -6.92 3.43 10.01
C SER A 101 -6.97 3.01 8.52
N LEU A 102 -7.61 3.80 7.66
CA LEU A 102 -7.43 3.73 6.20
C LEU A 102 -5.95 3.61 5.73
N LYS A 103 -4.93 3.82 6.57
CA LYS A 103 -3.50 3.84 6.22
C LYS A 103 -3.07 2.40 6.21
N THR A 104 -3.36 1.71 7.30
CA THR A 104 -3.29 0.26 7.40
C THR A 104 -4.04 -0.38 6.22
N ILE A 105 -5.31 -0.01 6.03
CA ILE A 105 -6.13 -0.58 4.94
C ILE A 105 -5.54 -0.22 3.56
N SER A 106 -5.03 1.00 3.35
CA SER A 106 -4.42 1.38 2.08
C SER A 106 -3.15 0.57 1.78
N PHE A 107 -2.37 0.20 2.80
CA PHE A 107 -1.20 -0.65 2.61
C PHE A 107 -1.60 -2.08 2.25
N SER A 108 -2.57 -2.67 2.97
CA SER A 108 -3.04 -4.03 2.70
C SER A 108 -3.68 -4.18 1.32
N TYR A 109 -4.53 -3.21 0.94
CA TYR A 109 -5.16 -3.17 -0.39
C TYR A 109 -4.25 -2.58 -1.48
N ARG A 110 -3.02 -2.16 -1.14
CA ARG A 110 -2.05 -1.55 -2.07
C ARG A 110 -2.63 -0.37 -2.85
N MET A 111 -3.36 0.47 -2.13
CA MET A 111 -4.02 1.66 -2.62
C MET A 111 -3.19 2.90 -2.29
N GLY A 112 -3.27 3.92 -3.14
CA GLY A 112 -2.63 5.21 -2.85
C GLY A 112 -3.22 5.81 -1.58
N ALA A 113 -2.42 6.61 -0.86
CA ALA A 113 -2.86 7.25 0.38
C ALA A 113 -4.06 8.18 0.11
N TRP A 114 -5.24 7.83 0.63
CA TRP A 114 -6.47 8.62 0.52
C TRP A 114 -6.50 9.81 1.52
N TYR A 115 -5.64 9.76 2.55
CA TYR A 115 -5.66 10.69 3.68
C TYR A 115 -5.28 12.12 3.39
N SER A 116 -4.49 12.37 2.34
CA SER A 116 -4.08 13.74 1.99
C SER A 116 -5.29 14.65 1.75
N LEU A 117 -6.45 14.06 1.42
CA LEU A 117 -7.73 14.75 1.25
C LEU A 117 -8.57 14.79 2.54
N GLN A 118 -8.47 13.78 3.41
CA GLN A 118 -9.29 13.68 4.62
C GLN A 118 -8.70 14.49 5.79
N ASP A 119 -7.36 14.60 5.89
CA ASP A 119 -6.71 15.51 6.83
C ASP A 119 -6.98 16.98 6.50
N ARG A 120 -7.15 17.30 5.21
CA ARG A 120 -7.53 18.66 4.80
C ARG A 120 -8.94 19.03 5.26
N SER A 121 -9.85 18.05 5.33
CA SER A 121 -11.22 18.24 5.81
C SER A 121 -11.32 18.28 7.35
N ARG A 122 -10.52 17.49 8.08
CA ARG A 122 -10.49 17.52 9.55
C ARG A 122 -9.81 18.77 10.12
N ASN A 123 -8.82 19.32 9.43
CA ASN A 123 -8.20 20.59 9.82
C ASN A 123 -9.09 21.81 9.54
N LEU A 124 -10.13 21.69 8.70
CA LEU A 124 -11.14 22.73 8.50
C LEU A 124 -12.21 22.74 9.61
N SER A 125 -12.49 21.60 10.25
CA SER A 125 -13.46 21.52 11.36
C SER A 125 -12.89 21.94 12.72
N ASN A 126 -11.57 22.11 12.84
CA ASN A 126 -10.90 22.61 14.05
C ASN A 126 -10.63 24.13 14.01
N ASN A 127 -11.20 24.85 13.03
CA ASN A 127 -11.09 26.29 12.86
C ASN A 127 -12.44 27.03 13.07
N PHE A 128 -13.39 26.41 13.78
CA PHE A 128 -14.64 27.04 14.23
C PHE A 128 -14.87 26.74 15.70
#